data_AF-A0A852SQ33-F1
#
_entry.id   AF-A0A852SQ33-F1
#
_cell.length_a   1.000
_cell.length_b   1.000
_cell.length_c   1.000
_cell.angle_alpha   90.00
_cell.angle_beta   90.00
_cell.angle_gamma   90.00
#
_symmetry.space_group_name_H-M   'P 1'
#
loop_
_entity.id
_entity.type
_entity.pdbx_description
1 polymer ?
#
loop_
_entity_poly.entity_id
_entity_poly.type
_entity_poly.pdbx_seq_one_letter_code
_entity_poly.pdbx_strand_id
1 'polypeptide(L)' 'MTNTDGLQTMPVATKRSIAVTLIVLGIVFLAGGIAWDLNGGPAFIHTFTWVGGAIFAWGVVTLVSTRRSALK' A
#
# COMPACT_ATOMS: atom_id res chain seq x y z
N MET A 1 10.77 -6.04 19.17
CA MET A 1 10.15 -4.74 19.43
C MET A 1 10.08 -3.98 18.12
N THR A 2 8.91 -3.94 17.48
CA THR A 2 8.69 -3.17 16.25
C THR A 2 8.45 -1.72 16.65
N ASN A 3 9.27 -0.80 16.17
CA ASN A 3 9.19 0.63 16.48
C ASN A 3 7.94 1.24 15.81
N THR A 4 6.77 1.02 16.40
CA THR A 4 5.47 1.54 15.92
C THR A 4 5.19 2.96 16.38
N ASP A 5 6.04 3.51 17.24
CA ASP A 5 5.85 4.81 17.89
C ASP A 5 5.84 5.95 16.87
N GLY A 6 6.63 5.83 15.80
CA GLY A 6 6.66 6.80 14.71
C GLY A 6 5.31 6.98 14.02
N LEU A 7 4.58 5.89 13.73
CA LEU A 7 3.28 5.99 13.06
C LEU A 7 2.13 6.37 14.01
N GLN A 8 2.26 6.06 15.30
CA GLN A 8 1.28 6.39 16.35
C GLN A 8 1.26 7.90 16.63
N THR A 9 2.43 8.53 16.70
CA THR A 9 2.64 9.94 17.06
C THR A 9 2.40 10.94 15.92
N MET A 10 2.32 10.48 14.66
CA MET A 10 2.13 11.35 13.50
C MET A 10 0.73 12.00 13.43
N PRO A 11 0.62 13.22 12.87
CA PRO A 11 -0.68 13.85 12.58
C PRO A 11 -1.56 13.00 11.65
N VAL A 12 -2.88 13.08 11.84
CA VAL A 12 -3.88 12.34 11.02
C VAL A 12 -3.72 12.62 9.52
N ALA A 13 -3.43 13.87 9.15
CA ALA A 13 -3.18 14.26 7.76
C ALA A 13 -1.98 13.51 7.15
N THR A 14 -0.89 13.37 7.91
CA THR A 14 0.31 12.62 7.50
C THR A 14 -0.01 11.14 7.31
N LYS A 15 -0.75 10.51 8.23
CA LYS A 15 -1.17 9.10 8.11
C LYS A 15 -2.05 8.88 6.88
N ARG A 16 -2.96 9.81 6.59
CA ARG A 16 -3.79 9.78 5.36
C ARG A 16 -2.93 9.90 4.11
N SER A 17 -1.96 10.82 4.10
CA SER A 17 -1.03 10.98 2.97
C SER A 17 -0.23 9.70 2.71
N ILE A 18 0.37 9.11 3.75
CA ILE A 18 1.09 7.83 3.66
C ILE A 18 0.18 6.74 3.09
N ALA A 19 -1.04 6.61 3.61
CA ALA A 19 -1.99 5.60 3.16
C ALA A 19 -2.35 5.76 1.67
N VAL A 20 -2.59 6.99 1.22
CA VAL A 20 -2.86 7.29 -0.20
C VAL A 20 -1.64 6.98 -1.06
N THR A 21 -0.43 7.36 -0.63
CA THR A 21 0.81 7.04 -1.36
C THR A 21 0.99 5.53 -1.53
N LEU A 22 0.75 4.75 -0.48
CA LEU A 22 0.81 3.29 -0.55
C LEU A 22 -0.24 2.73 -1.54
N ILE A 23 -1.46 3.25 -1.53
CA ILE A 23 -2.50 2.85 -2.50
C ILE A 23 -2.03 3.11 -3.93
N VAL A 24 -1.52 4.31 -4.22
CA VAL A 24 -1.06 4.69 -5.56
C VAL A 24 0.12 3.81 -6.00
N LEU A 25 1.10 3.61 -5.14
CA LEU A 25 2.23 2.72 -5.44
C LEU A 25 1.77 1.28 -5.68
N GLY A 26 0.87 0.76 -4.84
CA GLY A 26 0.31 -0.58 -5.01
C GLY A 26 -0.39 -0.75 -6.36
N ILE A 27 -1.18 0.24 -6.80
CA ILE A 27 -1.83 0.25 -8.12
C ILE A 27 -0.79 0.21 -9.24
N VAL A 28 0.26 1.04 -9.17
CA VAL A 28 1.30 1.09 -10.21
C VAL A 28 2.04 -0.24 -10.33
N PHE A 29 2.42 -0.85 -9.19
CA PHE A 29 3.08 -2.15 -9.17
C PHE A 29 2.19 -3.28 -9.68
N LEU A 30 0.90 -3.27 -9.30
CA LEU A 30 -0.06 -4.26 -9.77
C LEU A 30 -0.32 -4.14 -11.27
N ALA A 31 -0.61 -2.92 -11.76
CA ALA A 31 -0.87 -2.67 -13.17
C ALA A 31 0.35 -2.97 -14.04
N GLY A 32 1.55 -2.56 -13.61
CA GLY A 32 2.80 -2.88 -14.30
C GLY A 32 3.09 -4.37 -14.32
N GLY A 33 2.88 -5.06 -13.19
CA GLY A 33 3.05 -6.51 -13.08
C GLY A 33 2.09 -7.28 -14.00
N ILE A 34 0.81 -6.92 -14.03
CA ILE A 34 -0.21 -7.52 -14.92
C ILE A 34 0.15 -7.25 -16.38
N ALA A 35 0.55 -6.01 -16.72
CA ALA A 35 0.93 -5.67 -18.09
C ALA A 35 2.12 -6.52 -18.56
N TRP A 36 3.14 -6.73 -17.72
CA TRP A 36 4.26 -7.59 -18.05
C TRP A 36 3.86 -9.07 -18.18
N ASP A 37 2.98 -9.54 -17.29
CA ASP A 37 2.52 -10.93 -17.29
C ASP A 37 1.76 -11.27 -18.59
N LEU A 38 0.89 -10.35 -19.03
CA LEU A 38 0.17 -10.45 -20.31
C LEU A 38 1.10 -10.42 -21.53
N ASN A 39 2.32 -9.89 -21.40
CA ASN A 39 3.32 -9.87 -22.45
C ASN A 39 4.26 -11.09 -22.42
N GLY A 40 3.94 -12.14 -21.64
CA GLY A 40 4.77 -13.34 -21.53
C GLY A 40 6.03 -13.12 -20.69
N GLY A 41 5.97 -12.19 -19.74
CA GLY A 41 7.07 -11.89 -18.84
C GLY A 41 7.54 -13.11 -18.04
N PRO A 42 8.83 -13.19 -17.67
CA PRO A 42 9.35 -14.28 -16.86
C PRO A 42 8.66 -14.37 -15.48
N ALA A 43 8.55 -15.59 -14.94
CA ALA A 43 7.77 -15.90 -13.74
C ALA A 43 8.11 -15.04 -12.51
N PHE A 44 9.36 -14.57 -12.36
CA PHE A 44 9.75 -13.70 -11.24
C PHE A 44 9.01 -12.35 -11.23
N ILE A 45 8.45 -11.91 -12.37
CA ILE A 45 7.67 -10.67 -12.46
C ILE A 45 6.34 -10.77 -11.70
N HIS A 46 5.83 -11.99 -11.45
CA HIS A 46 4.69 -12.19 -10.55
C HIS A 46 4.96 -11.63 -9.15
N THR A 47 6.21 -11.54 -8.71
CA THR A 47 6.55 -10.89 -7.43
C THR A 47 6.06 -9.44 -7.38
N PHE A 48 6.02 -8.72 -8.51
CA PHE A 48 5.50 -7.36 -8.58
C PHE A 48 3.99 -7.29 -8.36
N THR A 49 3.22 -8.27 -8.84
CA THR A 49 1.77 -8.31 -8.58
C THR A 49 1.48 -8.64 -7.12
N TRP A 50 2.27 -9.51 -6.51
CA TRP A 50 2.15 -9.86 -5.09
C TRP A 50 2.51 -8.68 -4.19
N VAL A 51 3.64 -8.02 -4.45
CA VAL A 51 4.10 -6.84 -3.70
C VAL A 51 3.12 -5.67 -3.91
N GLY A 52 2.69 -5.43 -5.15
CA GLY A 52 1.71 -4.38 -5.46
C GLY A 52 0.39 -4.59 -4.74
N GLY A 53 -0.14 -5.83 -4.75
CA GLY A 53 -1.35 -6.20 -4.03
C GLY A 53 -1.21 -6.02 -2.51
N ALA A 54 -0.10 -6.44 -1.92
CA ALA A 54 0.17 -6.30 -0.48
C ALA A 54 0.27 -4.83 -0.05
N ILE A 55 1.01 -4.01 -0.81
CA ILE A 55 1.18 -2.57 -0.55
C ILE A 55 -0.17 -1.86 -0.68
N PHE A 56 -0.94 -2.17 -1.72
CA PHE A 56 -2.28 -1.62 -1.93
C PHE A 56 -3.21 -1.94 -0.75
N ALA A 57 -3.30 -3.22 -0.36
CA ALA A 57 -4.12 -3.66 0.76
C ALA A 57 -3.73 -2.96 2.07
N TRP A 58 -2.42 -2.84 2.34
CA TRP A 58 -1.92 -2.12 3.51
C TRP A 58 -2.30 -0.64 3.50
N GLY A 59 -2.19 0.02 2.34
CA GLY A 59 -2.62 1.41 2.16
C GLY A 59 -4.11 1.60 2.47
N VAL A 60 -4.97 0.70 1.95
CA VAL A 60 -6.42 0.72 2.23
C VAL A 60 -6.70 0.53 3.72
N VAL A 61 -6.11 -0.48 4.36
CA VAL A 61 -6.29 -0.74 5.80
C VAL A 61 -5.83 0.46 6.64
N THR A 62 -4.70 1.07 6.29
CA THR A 62 -4.16 2.24 6.99
C THR A 62 -5.11 3.44 6.86
N LEU A 63 -5.67 3.66 5.67
CA LEU A 63 -6.62 4.74 5.41
C LEU A 63 -7.90 4.58 6.23
N VAL A 64 -8.50 3.38 6.21
CA VAL A 64 -9.72 3.06 6.96
C VAL A 64 -9.49 3.18 8.46
N SER A 65 -8.38 2.63 8.95
CA SER A 65 -8.02 2.69 10.38
C SER A 65 -7.83 4.14 10.84
N THR A 66 -7.14 4.95 10.04
CA THR A 66 -6.94 6.38 10.32
C THR A 66 -8.25 7.16 10.35
N ARG A 67 -9.19 6.86 9.44
CA ARG A 67 -10.53 7.48 9.47
C ARG A 67 -11.32 7.05 10.70
N ARG A 68 -11.31 5.78 11.06
CA ARG A 68 -12.03 5.25 12.24
C ARG A 68 -11.51 5.89 13.53
N SER A 69 -10.20 6.05 13.67
CA SER A 69 -9.61 6.68 14.86
C SER A 69 -9.93 8.17 14.98
N ALA A 70 -10.26 8.87 13.88
CA ALA A 70 -10.64 10.28 13.90
C ALA A 70 -12.13 10.51 14.24
N LEU A 71 -12.94 9.44 14.29
CA LEU A 71 -14.38 9.49 14.60
C LEU A 71 -14.69 9.04 16.04
N LYS A 72 -13.67 8.63 16.80
CA LYS A 72 -13.76 8.35 18.24
C LYS A 72 -13.32 9.58 19.01
#